data_AF-A0A5B0WGA3-F1
#
_entry.id   AF-A0A5B0WGA3-F1
#
_cell.length_a   1.000
_cell.length_b   1.000
_cell.length_c   1.000
_cell.angle_alpha   90.00
_cell.angle_beta   90.00
_cell.angle_gamma   90.00
#
_symmetry.space_group_name_H-M   'P 1'
#
loop_
_entity.id
_entity.type
_entity.pdbx_description
1 polymer ?
#
loop_
_entity_poly.entity_id
_entity_poly.type
_entity_poly.pdbx_seq_one_letter_code
_entity_poly.pdbx_strand_id
1 'polypeptide(L)' 'MHPAALGHQKPATEFFRLATERVGLPASEIGFIDDVEANIEAARQFGWKAMQWTSGLKLQDAIAAFST' A
#
# COMPACT_ATOMS: atom_id res chain seq x y z
N MET A 1 -7.72 20.70 -3.70
CA MET A 1 -6.81 19.94 -4.57
C MET A 1 -5.52 19.69 -3.82
N HIS A 2 -5.25 18.50 -3.26
CA HIS A 2 -3.87 18.20 -2.81
C HIS A 2 -3.53 16.69 -2.93
N PRO A 3 -3.17 16.20 -4.13
CA PRO A 3 -2.58 14.87 -4.32
C PRO A 3 -1.04 14.86 -4.35
N ALA A 4 -0.37 16.01 -4.17
CA ALA A 4 1.03 16.19 -4.58
C ALA A 4 1.94 16.97 -3.61
N ALA A 5 1.58 17.16 -2.34
CA ALA A 5 2.42 17.96 -1.42
C ALA A 5 3.78 17.31 -1.07
N LEU A 6 4.05 16.10 -1.59
CA LEU A 6 5.29 15.36 -1.34
C LEU A 6 5.94 14.83 -2.63
N GLY A 7 5.68 15.40 -3.81
CA GLY A 7 6.45 15.16 -5.05
C GLY A 7 6.54 13.72 -5.59
N HIS A 8 5.99 12.73 -4.88
CA HIS A 8 6.08 11.32 -5.19
C HIS A 8 4.70 10.72 -4.95
N GLN A 9 4.24 9.93 -5.91
CA GLN A 9 2.92 9.31 -5.92
C GLN A 9 3.10 7.85 -6.28
N LYS A 10 2.21 6.99 -5.78
CA LYS A 10 2.17 5.59 -6.24
C LYS A 10 2.03 5.56 -7.76
N PRO A 11 2.71 4.63 -8.46
CA PRO A 11 3.49 3.51 -7.94
C PRO A 11 4.98 3.83 -7.70
N ALA A 12 5.40 5.09 -7.62
CA ALA A 12 6.82 5.42 -7.42
C ALA A 12 7.38 4.86 -6.09
N THR A 13 8.54 4.20 -6.16
CA THR A 13 9.23 3.59 -5.01
C THR A 13 9.46 4.58 -3.86
N GLU A 14 9.75 5.84 -4.18
CA GLU A 14 9.98 6.90 -3.21
C GLU A 14 8.75 7.19 -2.37
N PHE A 15 7.53 7.02 -2.90
CA PHE A 15 6.31 7.12 -2.12
C PHE A 15 6.30 6.07 -1.00
N PHE A 16 6.57 4.80 -1.34
CA PHE A 16 6.58 3.69 -0.38
C PHE A 16 7.71 3.82 0.64
N ARG A 17 8.89 4.26 0.22
CA ARG A 17 10.02 4.56 1.12
C ARG A 17 9.65 5.63 2.13
N LEU A 18 9.18 6.78 1.65
CA LEU A 18 8.82 7.92 2.49
C LEU A 18 7.64 7.61 3.42
N ALA A 19 6.70 6.77 2.98
CA ALA A 19 5.59 6.33 3.82
C ALA A 19 6.10 5.37 4.92
N THR A 20 6.98 4.42 4.58
CA THR A 20 7.59 3.49 5.54
C THR A 20 8.38 4.23 6.62
N GLU A 21 9.21 5.20 6.21
CA GLU A 21 9.98 6.05 7.13
C GLU A 21 9.09 6.83 8.10
N ARG A 22 7.92 7.29 7.65
CA ARG A 22 6.96 8.02 8.50
C ARG A 22 6.20 7.11 9.45
N VAL A 23 5.87 5.89 9.02
CA VAL A 23 5.18 4.91 9.87
C VAL A 23 6.12 4.36 10.95
N GLY A 24 7.43 4.27 10.65
CA GLY A 24 8.43 3.81 11.62
C GLY A 24 8.37 2.31 11.91
N LEU A 25 7.71 1.53 11.05
CA LEU A 25 7.62 0.07 11.11
C LEU A 25 8.43 -0.56 9.98
N PRO A 26 8.83 -1.84 10.11
CA PRO A 26 9.37 -2.60 8.99
C PRO A 26 8.38 -2.64 7.82
N ALA A 27 8.89 -2.54 6.58
CA ALA A 27 8.07 -2.60 5.38
C ALA A 27 7.12 -3.82 5.36
N SER A 28 7.61 -4.98 5.83
CA SER A 28 6.86 -6.24 5.93
C SER A 28 5.68 -6.21 6.91
N GLU A 29 5.59 -5.21 7.79
CA GLU A 29 4.49 -5.02 8.75
C GLU A 29 3.46 -3.99 8.26
N ILE A 30 3.71 -3.34 7.13
CA ILE A 30 2.79 -2.33 6.59
C ILE A 30 1.80 -3.03 5.65
N GLY A 31 0.51 -2.93 6.00
CA GLY A 31 -0.62 -3.35 5.18
C GLY A 31 -1.08 -2.24 4.24
N PHE A 32 -1.29 -2.56 2.97
CA PHE A 32 -1.69 -1.60 1.94
C PHE A 32 -2.85 -2.13 1.08
N ILE A 33 -3.85 -1.28 0.87
CA ILE A 33 -5.05 -1.59 0.08
C ILE A 33 -5.26 -0.47 -0.93
N ASP A 34 -5.46 -0.85 -2.19
CA ASP A 34 -5.67 0.06 -3.32
C ASP A 34 -6.45 -0.66 -4.42
N ASP A 35 -7.22 0.06 -5.23
CA ASP A 35 -7.96 -0.51 -6.36
C ASP A 35 -7.12 -0.65 -7.63
N VAL A 36 -5.99 0.06 -7.72
CA VAL A 36 -5.10 0.04 -8.90
C VAL A 36 -4.02 -1.03 -8.76
N GLU A 37 -4.02 -2.00 -9.67
CA GLU A 37 -3.08 -3.14 -9.70
C GLU A 37 -1.61 -2.69 -9.66
N ALA A 38 -1.23 -1.69 -10.47
CA ALA A 38 0.15 -1.19 -10.52
C ALA A 38 0.64 -0.66 -9.16
N ASN A 39 -0.25 -0.09 -8.34
CA ASN A 39 0.10 0.36 -6.99
C ASN A 39 0.35 -0.82 -6.06
N ILE A 40 -0.44 -1.89 -6.20
CA ILE A 40 -0.31 -3.13 -5.41
C ILE A 40 0.98 -3.84 -5.75
N GLU A 41 1.33 -3.96 -7.03
CA GLU A 41 2.58 -4.57 -7.47
C GLU A 41 3.79 -3.82 -6.93
N ALA A 42 3.81 -2.49 -7.07
CA ALA A 42 4.89 -1.66 -6.55
C ALA A 42 5.03 -1.76 -5.02
N ALA A 43 3.91 -1.79 -4.29
CA ALA A 43 3.91 -2.00 -2.84
C ALA A 43 4.53 -3.36 -2.46
N ARG A 44 4.15 -4.44 -3.17
CA ARG A 44 4.71 -5.79 -2.95
C ARG A 44 6.19 -5.85 -3.26
N GLN A 45 6.62 -5.25 -4.37
CA GLN A 45 8.04 -5.18 -4.74
C GLN A 45 8.86 -4.39 -3.72
N PHE A 46 8.28 -3.35 -3.11
CA PHE A 46 8.91 -2.60 -2.03
C PHE A 46 9.00 -3.40 -0.71
N GLY A 47 8.16 -4.42 -0.53
CA GLY A 47 8.14 -5.30 0.64
C GLY A 47 6.94 -5.10 1.57
N TRP A 48 5.94 -4.31 1.17
CA TRP A 48 4.68 -4.19 1.90
C TRP A 48 3.79 -5.40 1.68
N LYS A 49 2.96 -5.72 2.69
CA LYS A 49 1.82 -6.61 2.48
C LYS A 49 0.76 -5.79 1.74
N ALA A 50 0.38 -6.18 0.51
CA ALA A 50 -0.59 -5.43 -0.27
C ALA A 50 -1.70 -6.29 -0.90
N MET A 51 -2.92 -5.75 -0.88
CA MET A 51 -4.11 -6.39 -1.42
C MET A 51 -4.87 -5.44 -2.34
N GLN A 52 -5.18 -5.90 -3.56
CA GLN A 52 -6.03 -5.12 -4.45
C GLN A 52 -7.47 -5.14 -3.98
N TRP A 53 -8.08 -3.97 -3.87
CA TRP A 53 -9.51 -3.82 -3.63
C TRP A 53 -10.27 -3.89 -4.96
N THR A 54 -11.16 -4.86 -5.10
CA THR A 54 -12.09 -4.95 -6.24
C THR A 54 -13.52 -4.76 -5.73
N SER A 55 -14.42 -4.24 -6.58
CA SER A 55 -15.79 -3.86 -6.18
C SER A 55 -16.64 -5.00 -5.58
N GLY A 56 -16.19 -6.25 -5.68
CA GLY A 56 -16.83 -7.42 -5.07
C GLY A 56 -16.28 -7.83 -3.70
N LEU A 57 -15.18 -7.23 -3.22
CA LEU A 57 -14.56 -7.57 -1.93
C LEU A 57 -15.26 -6.85 -0.78
N LYS A 58 -15.38 -7.52 0.36
CA LYS A 58 -15.84 -6.94 1.61
C LYS A 58 -14.66 -6.64 2.52
N LEU A 59 -14.80 -5.66 3.40
CA LEU A 59 -13.74 -5.26 4.34
C LEU A 59 -13.25 -6.41 5.22
N GLN A 60 -14.13 -7.36 5.52
CA GLN A 60 -13.81 -8.60 6.24
C GLN A 60 -12.78 -9.48 5.50
N ASP A 61 -12.78 -9.50 4.16
CA ASP A 61 -11.83 -10.26 3.35
C ASP A 61 -10.43 -9.60 3.42
N ALA A 62 -10.41 -8.26 3.47
CA ALA A 62 -9.18 -7.50 3.63
C ALA A 62 -8.51 -7.76 4.98
N ILE A 63 -9.29 -7.76 6.08
CA ILE A 63 -8.75 -7.97 7.43
C ILE A 63 -8.16 -9.38 7.56
N ALA A 64 -8.82 -10.39 6.96
CA ALA A 64 -8.30 -11.77 6.96
C ALA A 64 -6.91 -11.86 6.29
N ALA A 65 -6.68 -11.12 5.20
CA ALA A 65 -5.40 -11.12 4.48
C ALA A 65 -4.21 -10.58 5.29
N PHE A 66 -4.46 -9.82 6.36
CA PHE A 66 -3.42 -9.21 7.21
C PHE A 66 -3.35 -9.80 8.62
N SER A 67 -4.21 -10.77 8.96
CA SER A 67 -4.34 -11.33 10.32
C SER A 67 -3.49 -12.59 10.57
N THR A 68 -2.48 -12.88 9.74
CA THR A 68 -1.57 -14.04 9.90
C THR A 68 -0.11 -13.62 10.01
#